data_AF-A0A2J0LME0-F1
#
_entry.id   AF-A0A2J0LME0-F1
#
_cell.length_a   1.000
_cell.length_b   1.000
_cell.length_c   1.000
_cell.angle_alpha   90.00
_cell.angle_beta   90.00
_cell.angle_gamma   90.00
#
_symmetry.space_group_name_H-M   'P 1'
#
loop_
_entity.id
_entity.type
_entity.pdbx_description
1 polymer ?
#
loop_
_entity_poly.entity_id
_entity_poly.type
_entity_poly.pdbx_seq_one_letter_code
_entity_poly.pdbx_strand_id
1 'polypeptide(L)'
;KLGIPVIIADGLAGRDGQNISIRGDHFENVKIARGICESDGVIFLSHVTGHMQAGFAGTLKNIGMGCASRQGKLLQHSGTLPEITVEKCIGCGACMIVCPANAIGIKKKKAMLVKERCIGCGECTVACRTGAIEIKYDENVVKFQEKMVEYALGVKKALNSKAVYLNFLEHVTKNCDCMSKSETPIAPDIGIICGTDPVAVDKASMDLIGIDKFKEMFPEIDPLAQIRHAEKIKLGASQYELAEI
;
A
#
# COMPACT_ATOMS: atom_id res chain seq x y z
N LYS A 1 -23.09 -8.65 -17.08
CA LYS A 1 -22.19 -7.51 -16.84
C LYS A 1 -22.98 -6.47 -16.07
N LEU A 2 -22.50 -6.02 -14.91
CA LEU A 2 -23.24 -5.10 -14.01
C LEU A 2 -23.39 -3.67 -14.55
N GLY A 3 -22.86 -3.35 -15.75
CA GLY A 3 -22.92 -2.00 -16.32
C GLY A 3 -22.02 -0.97 -15.62
N ILE A 4 -21.24 -1.39 -14.61
CA ILE A 4 -20.35 -0.53 -13.84
C ILE A 4 -19.05 -0.30 -14.63
N PRO A 5 -18.63 0.97 -14.84
CA PRO A 5 -17.37 1.26 -15.50
C PRO A 5 -16.18 0.82 -14.64
N VAL A 6 -15.13 0.33 -15.30
CA VAL A 6 -13.85 0.01 -14.65
C VAL A 6 -12.88 1.15 -14.92
N ILE A 7 -12.37 1.76 -13.86
CA ILE A 7 -11.43 2.89 -13.92
C ILE A 7 -10.14 2.50 -13.21
N ILE A 8 -9.01 2.68 -13.89
CA ILE A 8 -7.68 2.55 -13.28
C ILE A 8 -7.34 3.89 -12.60
N ALA A 9 -7.48 3.94 -11.28
CA ALA A 9 -7.48 5.20 -10.53
C ALA A 9 -6.14 5.97 -10.57
N ASP A 10 -5.01 5.30 -10.84
CA ASP A 10 -3.70 5.93 -11.03
C ASP A 10 -3.27 6.03 -12.51
N GLY A 11 -4.24 5.91 -13.41
CA GLY A 11 -4.08 6.02 -14.85
C GLY A 11 -3.42 4.80 -15.49
N LEU A 12 -3.50 4.69 -16.81
CA LEU A 12 -3.04 3.51 -17.57
C LEU A 12 -1.55 3.19 -17.40
N ALA A 13 -0.74 4.19 -17.04
CA ALA A 13 0.70 4.04 -16.82
C ALA A 13 1.09 4.00 -15.33
N GLY A 14 0.13 4.10 -14.40
CA GLY A 14 0.36 4.17 -12.95
C GLY A 14 1.09 5.44 -12.48
N ARG A 15 0.97 6.53 -13.27
CA ARG A 15 1.67 7.80 -13.03
C ARG A 15 0.74 8.90 -12.51
N ASP A 16 -0.57 8.68 -12.55
CA ASP A 16 -1.55 9.67 -12.15
C ASP A 16 -1.78 9.61 -10.64
N GLY A 17 -1.07 10.46 -9.91
CA GLY A 17 -1.19 10.51 -8.47
C GLY A 17 -0.98 11.91 -7.93
N GLN A 18 -1.68 12.21 -6.85
CA GLN A 18 -1.64 13.48 -6.15
C GLN A 18 -0.87 13.32 -4.85
N ASN A 19 0.03 14.27 -4.56
CA ASN A 19 0.72 14.32 -3.28
C ASN A 19 -0.23 14.83 -2.20
N ILE A 20 -0.42 14.02 -1.16
CA ILE A 20 -1.20 14.36 0.02
C ILE A 20 -0.26 14.53 1.19
N SER A 21 -0.28 15.70 1.82
CA SER A 21 0.55 15.96 2.99
C SER A 21 0.01 15.23 4.22
N ILE A 22 0.89 14.46 4.84
CA ILE A 22 0.63 13.73 6.07
C ILE A 22 1.68 14.09 7.13
N ARG A 23 1.43 13.66 8.36
CA ARG A 23 2.40 13.77 9.45
C ARG A 23 2.71 12.34 9.91
N GLY A 24 3.32 11.57 9.02
CA GLY A 24 3.80 10.22 9.29
C GLY A 24 5.18 10.22 9.93
N ASP A 25 5.60 9.07 10.42
CA ASP A 25 6.97 8.85 10.89
C ASP A 25 7.95 8.63 9.72
N HIS A 26 7.47 8.08 8.60
CA HIS A 26 8.28 7.72 7.42
C HIS A 26 8.09 8.69 6.25
N PHE A 27 6.91 9.28 6.10
CA PHE A 27 6.59 10.20 5.02
C PHE A 27 5.95 11.49 5.53
N GLU A 28 6.40 12.62 4.97
CA GLU A 28 5.71 13.91 5.06
C GLU A 28 4.59 14.04 4.01
N ASN A 29 4.71 13.28 2.91
CA ASN A 29 3.77 13.29 1.81
C ASN A 29 3.65 11.90 1.21
N VAL A 30 2.43 11.49 0.87
CA VAL A 30 2.14 10.22 0.20
C VAL A 30 1.41 10.47 -1.11
N LYS A 31 1.71 9.67 -2.14
CA LYS A 31 1.17 9.87 -3.49
C LYS A 31 0.02 8.91 -3.78
N ILE A 32 -1.20 9.42 -3.65
CA ILE A 32 -2.45 8.66 -3.80
C ILE A 32 -2.95 8.76 -5.24
N ALA A 33 -3.55 7.69 -5.74
CA ALA A 33 -4.17 7.61 -7.06
C ALA A 33 -5.18 8.76 -7.26
N ARG A 34 -5.05 9.49 -8.36
CA ARG A 34 -5.82 10.72 -8.58
C ARG A 34 -7.33 10.48 -8.62
N GLY A 35 -7.79 9.38 -9.22
CA GLY A 35 -9.20 9.02 -9.25
C GLY A 35 -9.81 8.83 -7.85
N ILE A 36 -9.00 8.44 -6.86
CA ILE A 36 -9.44 8.36 -5.45
C ILE A 36 -9.55 9.77 -4.87
N CYS A 37 -8.56 10.63 -5.10
CA CYS A 37 -8.57 12.01 -4.62
C CYS A 37 -9.73 12.86 -5.19
N GLU A 38 -10.17 12.57 -6.41
CA GLU A 38 -11.26 13.29 -7.08
C GLU A 38 -12.65 12.68 -6.79
N SER A 39 -12.73 11.61 -5.98
CA SER A 39 -14.00 10.96 -5.62
C SER A 39 -14.73 11.72 -4.50
N ASP A 40 -16.05 11.92 -4.63
CA ASP A 40 -16.89 12.53 -3.60
C ASP A 40 -17.04 11.67 -2.34
N GLY A 41 -16.87 10.36 -2.49
CA GLY A 41 -16.86 9.36 -1.43
C GLY A 41 -16.57 7.97 -2.00
N VAL A 42 -16.12 7.04 -1.16
CA VAL A 42 -15.71 5.70 -1.60
C VAL A 42 -16.24 4.62 -0.66
N ILE A 43 -16.75 3.53 -1.26
CA ILE A 43 -17.03 2.29 -0.53
C ILE A 43 -15.88 1.33 -0.83
N PHE A 44 -15.10 0.99 0.18
CA PHE A 44 -14.01 0.04 0.08
C PHE A 44 -14.51 -1.37 0.39
N LEU A 45 -14.21 -2.30 -0.53
CA LEU A 45 -14.53 -3.71 -0.38
C LEU A 45 -13.21 -4.47 -0.23
N SER A 46 -13.02 -5.15 0.89
CA SER A 46 -11.78 -5.89 1.20
C SER A 46 -12.12 -7.35 1.50
N HIS A 47 -11.50 -8.28 0.79
CA HIS A 47 -11.44 -9.66 1.23
C HIS A 47 -10.35 -9.77 2.31
N VAL A 48 -10.71 -10.32 3.46
CA VAL A 48 -9.78 -10.50 4.57
C VAL A 48 -8.92 -11.74 4.33
N THR A 49 -7.60 -11.58 4.33
CA THR A 49 -6.64 -12.68 4.19
C THR A 49 -5.45 -12.50 5.12
N GLY A 50 -4.60 -13.53 5.25
CA GLY A 50 -3.24 -13.33 5.76
C GLY A 50 -2.33 -12.67 4.71
N HIS A 51 -1.11 -12.30 5.12
CA HIS A 51 -0.12 -11.72 4.20
C HIS A 51 1.32 -11.93 4.68
N MET A 52 2.21 -12.35 3.77
CA MET A 52 3.61 -12.70 4.06
C MET A 52 4.52 -11.56 4.57
N GLN A 53 4.09 -10.30 4.52
CA GLN A 53 4.82 -9.15 5.10
C GLN A 53 4.01 -8.35 6.13
N ALA A 54 2.69 -8.51 6.17
CA ALA A 54 1.81 -7.75 7.07
C ALA A 54 1.16 -8.62 8.15
N GLY A 55 1.22 -9.95 8.02
CA GLY A 55 0.51 -10.90 8.88
C GLY A 55 -0.98 -10.97 8.55
N PHE A 56 -1.64 -9.80 8.47
CA PHE A 56 -3.05 -9.62 8.17
C PHE A 56 -3.24 -8.61 7.04
N ALA A 57 -4.15 -8.88 6.11
CA ALA A 57 -4.57 -7.98 5.05
C ALA A 57 -6.10 -7.82 5.07
N GLY A 58 -6.55 -6.61 5.40
CA GLY A 58 -7.93 -6.19 5.27
C GLY A 58 -8.00 -4.78 4.69
N THR A 59 -8.81 -3.93 5.30
CA THR A 59 -9.03 -2.54 4.92
C THR A 59 -7.74 -1.72 4.87
N LEU A 60 -6.88 -1.76 5.89
CA LEU A 60 -5.66 -0.94 5.94
C LEU A 60 -4.70 -1.27 4.80
N LYS A 61 -4.54 -2.55 4.47
CA LYS A 61 -3.76 -2.97 3.31
C LYS A 61 -4.43 -2.56 2.01
N ASN A 62 -5.75 -2.72 1.90
CA ASN A 62 -6.50 -2.35 0.71
C ASN A 62 -6.34 -0.85 0.40
N ILE A 63 -6.59 0.02 1.37
CA ILE A 63 -6.50 1.46 1.12
C ILE A 63 -5.06 1.95 1.07
N GLY A 64 -4.17 1.47 1.94
CA GLY A 64 -2.78 1.90 2.00
C GLY A 64 -1.98 1.49 0.76
N MET A 65 -2.05 0.23 0.36
CA MET A 65 -1.33 -0.27 -0.81
C MET A 65 -2.14 -0.11 -2.10
N GLY A 66 -3.45 -0.37 -2.07
CA GLY A 66 -4.30 -0.36 -3.26
C GLY A 66 -4.53 1.03 -3.85
N CYS A 67 -4.70 2.06 -3.01
CA CYS A 67 -4.87 3.44 -3.47
C CYS A 67 -3.56 4.19 -3.72
N ALA A 68 -2.41 3.58 -3.40
CA ALA A 68 -1.12 4.16 -3.74
C ALA A 68 -0.88 4.14 -5.25
N SER A 69 -0.30 5.21 -5.77
CA SER A 69 0.27 5.20 -7.13
C SER A 69 1.34 4.11 -7.25
N ARG A 70 1.68 3.68 -8.48
CA ARG A 70 2.79 2.74 -8.72
C ARG A 70 4.08 3.13 -7.98
N GLN A 71 4.39 4.42 -7.96
CA GLN A 71 5.51 4.97 -7.21
C GLN A 71 5.36 4.75 -5.70
N GLY A 72 4.20 5.09 -5.13
CA GLY A 72 3.95 4.93 -3.71
C GLY A 72 4.02 3.49 -3.23
N LYS A 73 3.54 2.53 -4.05
CA LYS A 73 3.69 1.09 -3.79
C LYS A 73 5.17 0.70 -3.64
N LEU A 74 6.05 1.22 -4.49
CA LEU A 74 7.49 0.93 -4.40
C LEU A 74 8.12 1.51 -3.13
N LEU A 75 7.72 2.71 -2.71
CA LEU A 75 8.24 3.36 -1.50
C LEU A 75 7.85 2.63 -0.21
N GLN A 76 6.69 1.98 -0.20
CA GLN A 76 6.27 1.14 0.93
C GLN A 76 7.20 -0.07 1.10
N HIS A 77 7.75 -0.62 0.01
CA HIS A 77 8.57 -1.84 0.02
C HIS A 77 10.08 -1.63 0.14
N SER A 78 10.56 -0.38 0.12
CA SER A 78 11.99 -0.12 0.14
C SER A 78 12.42 0.90 1.17
N GLY A 79 13.53 0.58 1.83
CA GLY A 79 14.30 1.50 2.67
C GLY A 79 15.53 2.07 1.97
N THR A 80 15.78 1.74 0.70
CA THR A 80 17.05 2.05 0.01
C THR A 80 16.85 2.85 -1.27
N LEU A 81 17.91 3.55 -1.68
CA LEU A 81 17.93 4.30 -2.95
C LEU A 81 17.91 3.33 -4.14
N PRO A 82 17.35 3.73 -5.29
CA PRO A 82 17.29 2.88 -6.48
C PRO A 82 18.69 2.46 -6.95
N GLU A 83 18.81 1.22 -7.40
CA GLU A 83 20.03 0.66 -7.98
C GLU A 83 19.93 0.65 -9.50
N ILE A 84 21.05 0.94 -10.17
CA ILE A 84 21.13 0.97 -11.64
C ILE A 84 21.97 -0.21 -12.14
N THR A 85 21.35 -1.15 -12.84
CA THR A 85 22.04 -2.22 -13.57
C THR A 85 22.55 -1.69 -14.90
N VAL A 86 23.86 -1.44 -14.98
CA VAL A 86 24.51 -0.78 -16.13
C VAL A 86 24.30 -1.57 -17.43
N GLU A 87 24.26 -2.90 -17.33
CA GLU A 87 24.12 -3.83 -18.45
C GLU A 87 22.76 -3.69 -19.13
N LYS A 88 21.68 -3.56 -18.34
CA LYS A 88 20.30 -3.35 -18.83
C LYS A 88 20.05 -1.92 -19.32
N CYS A 89 20.89 -0.95 -18.95
CA CYS A 89 20.68 0.45 -19.26
C CYS A 89 21.06 0.78 -20.71
N ILE A 90 20.12 1.29 -21.50
CA ILE A 90 20.36 1.71 -22.89
C ILE A 90 20.69 3.21 -23.04
N GLY A 91 20.74 3.96 -21.92
CA GLY A 91 21.12 5.37 -21.94
C GLY A 91 20.07 6.32 -22.54
N CYS A 92 18.80 5.94 -22.58
CA CYS A 92 17.74 6.73 -23.23
C CYS A 92 17.38 8.05 -22.55
N GLY A 93 17.85 8.31 -21.33
CA GLY A 93 17.62 9.57 -20.62
C GLY A 93 16.23 9.75 -19.99
N ALA A 94 15.29 8.83 -20.19
CA ALA A 94 13.93 8.95 -19.64
C ALA A 94 13.91 9.16 -18.11
N CYS A 95 14.77 8.43 -17.38
CA CYS A 95 14.92 8.56 -15.93
C CYS A 95 15.47 9.92 -15.47
N MET A 96 16.31 10.56 -16.29
CA MET A 96 16.83 11.90 -16.02
C MET A 96 15.72 12.95 -16.14
N ILE A 97 14.89 12.84 -17.18
CA ILE A 97 13.79 13.79 -17.45
C ILE A 97 12.76 13.80 -16.33
N VAL A 98 12.43 12.63 -15.77
CA VAL A 98 11.40 12.51 -14.72
C VAL A 98 11.94 12.76 -13.31
N CYS A 99 13.24 12.97 -13.11
CA CYS A 99 13.82 13.06 -11.77
C CYS A 99 13.59 14.47 -11.17
N PRO A 100 12.69 14.65 -10.19
CA PRO A 100 12.39 15.98 -9.65
C PRO A 100 13.57 16.60 -8.91
N ALA A 101 14.48 15.78 -8.39
CA ALA A 101 15.65 16.24 -7.63
C ALA A 101 16.92 16.38 -8.49
N ASN A 102 16.82 16.17 -9.82
CA ASN A 102 17.98 16.15 -10.72
C ASN A 102 19.12 15.22 -10.21
N ALA A 103 18.73 14.09 -9.61
CA ALA A 103 19.62 13.11 -9.02
C ALA A 103 20.10 12.05 -10.03
N ILE A 104 19.53 12.01 -11.24
CA ILE A 104 19.94 11.09 -12.29
C ILE A 104 20.66 11.88 -13.40
N GLY A 105 21.85 11.44 -13.78
CA GLY A 105 22.59 11.95 -14.94
C GLY A 105 22.87 10.86 -15.96
N ILE A 106 23.23 11.24 -17.20
CA ILE A 106 23.70 10.31 -18.23
C ILE A 106 25.19 10.53 -18.49
N LYS A 107 26.00 9.48 -18.33
CA LYS A 107 27.43 9.49 -18.65
C LYS A 107 27.80 8.24 -19.46
N LYS A 108 28.54 8.40 -20.55
CA LYS A 108 28.93 7.28 -21.46
C LYS A 108 27.75 6.39 -21.88
N LYS A 109 26.60 7.01 -22.23
CA LYS A 109 25.34 6.32 -22.57
C LYS A 109 24.78 5.41 -21.46
N LYS A 110 25.07 5.69 -20.19
CA LYS A 110 24.53 4.97 -19.03
C LYS A 110 24.00 5.95 -17.98
N ALA A 111 22.93 5.56 -17.30
CA ALA A 111 22.38 6.33 -16.20
C ALA A 111 23.27 6.21 -14.96
N MET A 112 23.43 7.31 -14.24
CA MET A 112 24.21 7.42 -13.01
C MET A 112 23.35 8.11 -11.95
N LEU A 113 23.32 7.55 -10.74
CA LEU A 113 22.63 8.13 -9.59
C LEU A 113 23.60 8.96 -8.74
N VAL A 114 23.26 10.22 -8.49
CA VAL A 114 23.86 11.09 -7.48
C VAL A 114 23.08 10.91 -6.19
N LYS A 115 23.56 10.01 -5.32
CA LYS A 115 22.82 9.53 -4.15
C LYS A 115 22.42 10.67 -3.21
N GLU A 116 23.29 11.66 -3.06
CA GLU A 116 23.15 12.80 -2.15
C GLU A 116 21.98 13.72 -2.54
N ARG A 117 21.57 13.69 -3.81
CA ARG A 117 20.40 14.44 -4.32
C ARG A 117 19.14 13.61 -4.37
N CYS A 118 19.24 12.28 -4.23
CA CYS A 118 18.11 11.41 -4.41
C CYS A 118 17.18 11.50 -3.20
N ILE A 119 15.98 12.07 -3.40
CA ILE A 119 14.92 12.12 -2.40
C ILE A 119 14.13 10.81 -2.28
N GLY A 120 14.65 9.72 -2.85
CA GLY A 120 14.01 8.41 -2.83
C GLY A 120 12.70 8.31 -3.62
N CYS A 121 12.25 9.34 -4.36
CA CYS A 121 10.90 9.36 -4.92
C CYS A 121 10.53 8.16 -5.81
N GLY A 122 11.44 7.56 -6.57
CA GLY A 122 11.14 6.39 -7.40
C GLY A 122 10.51 6.67 -8.77
N GLU A 123 10.40 7.93 -9.23
CA GLU A 123 9.92 8.22 -10.61
C GLU A 123 10.77 7.54 -11.69
N CYS A 124 12.08 7.44 -11.44
CA CYS A 124 13.03 6.82 -12.37
C CYS A 124 12.78 5.33 -12.60
N THR A 125 12.25 4.60 -11.61
CA THR A 125 11.96 3.16 -11.73
C THR A 125 10.70 2.94 -12.57
N VAL A 126 9.70 3.82 -12.43
CA VAL A 126 8.49 3.80 -13.26
C VAL A 126 8.81 4.16 -14.71
N ALA A 127 9.71 5.11 -14.95
CA ALA A 127 10.10 5.54 -16.30
C ALA A 127 11.03 4.55 -17.02
N CYS A 128 11.77 3.71 -16.30
CA CYS A 128 12.73 2.79 -16.90
C CYS A 128 12.05 1.58 -17.54
N ARG A 129 11.85 1.63 -18.87
CA ARG A 129 11.20 0.54 -19.62
C ARG A 129 12.06 -0.72 -19.77
N THR A 130 13.38 -0.63 -19.57
CA THR A 130 14.29 -1.78 -19.66
C THR A 130 14.47 -2.50 -18.32
N GLY A 131 13.86 -1.99 -17.24
CA GLY A 131 14.08 -2.52 -15.89
C GLY A 131 15.53 -2.37 -15.41
N ALA A 132 16.25 -1.37 -15.91
CA ALA A 132 17.63 -1.10 -15.51
C ALA A 132 17.73 -0.30 -14.20
N ILE A 133 16.62 0.28 -13.73
CA ILE A 133 16.56 0.99 -12.45
C ILE A 133 15.49 0.30 -11.62
N GLU A 134 15.92 -0.34 -10.54
CA GLU A 134 15.07 -1.13 -9.66
C GLU A 134 15.30 -0.68 -8.21
N ILE A 135 14.32 -0.94 -7.36
CA ILE A 135 14.47 -0.71 -5.92
C ILE A 135 14.53 -2.08 -5.24
N LYS A 136 15.37 -2.22 -4.20
CA LYS A 136 15.38 -3.42 -3.38
C LYS A 136 14.11 -3.50 -2.55
N TYR A 137 13.50 -4.69 -2.56
CA TYR A 137 12.39 -5.07 -1.70
C TYR A 137 12.93 -5.63 -0.38
N ASP A 138 13.75 -4.83 0.31
CA ASP A 138 14.50 -5.23 1.51
C ASP A 138 13.99 -4.54 2.78
N GLU A 139 12.81 -3.90 2.71
CA GLU A 139 12.25 -3.22 3.86
C GLU A 139 11.87 -4.18 4.99
N ASN A 140 12.11 -3.74 6.22
CA ASN A 140 11.71 -4.47 7.42
C ASN A 140 10.17 -4.59 7.48
N VAL A 141 9.64 -5.76 7.84
CA VAL A 141 8.20 -6.04 7.84
C VAL A 141 7.38 -5.05 8.69
N VAL A 142 7.94 -4.56 9.80
CA VAL A 142 7.27 -3.54 10.64
C VAL A 142 7.25 -2.21 9.91
N LYS A 143 8.39 -1.74 9.39
CA LYS A 143 8.46 -0.48 8.62
C LYS A 143 7.57 -0.51 7.40
N PHE A 144 7.48 -1.66 6.70
CA PHE A 144 6.55 -1.86 5.60
C PHE A 144 5.10 -1.63 6.04
N GLN A 145 4.68 -2.23 7.16
CA GLN A 145 3.34 -2.03 7.72
C GLN A 145 3.09 -0.57 8.10
N GLU A 146 4.05 0.09 8.76
CA GLU A 146 3.94 1.51 9.14
C GLU A 146 3.78 2.42 7.91
N LYS A 147 4.67 2.25 6.91
CA LYS A 147 4.61 2.96 5.63
C LYS A 147 3.28 2.75 4.90
N MET A 148 2.76 1.52 4.89
CA MET A 148 1.46 1.21 4.29
C MET A 148 0.31 1.94 5.00
N VAL A 149 0.34 1.99 6.34
CA VAL A 149 -0.66 2.69 7.16
C VAL A 149 -0.58 4.21 6.99
N GLU A 150 0.60 4.78 6.77
CA GLU A 150 0.74 6.19 6.42
C GLU A 150 0.08 6.53 5.08
N TYR A 151 0.13 5.64 4.10
CA TYR A 151 -0.63 5.80 2.86
C TYR A 151 -2.15 5.73 3.12
N ALA A 152 -2.61 4.86 4.02
CA ALA A 152 -4.01 4.82 4.44
C ALA A 152 -4.47 6.16 5.06
N LEU A 153 -3.60 6.82 5.84
CA LEU A 153 -3.84 8.19 6.33
C LEU A 153 -3.95 9.21 5.19
N GLY A 154 -3.11 9.09 4.16
CA GLY A 154 -3.23 9.88 2.94
C GLY A 154 -4.59 9.74 2.28
N VAL A 155 -5.10 8.51 2.14
CA VAL A 155 -6.43 8.24 1.56
C VAL A 155 -7.53 8.86 2.41
N LYS A 156 -7.52 8.64 3.73
CA LYS A 156 -8.53 9.22 4.64
C LYS A 156 -8.59 10.76 4.52
N LYS A 157 -7.42 11.41 4.44
CA LYS A 157 -7.34 12.86 4.23
C LYS A 157 -7.85 13.29 2.86
N ALA A 158 -7.45 12.59 1.78
CA ALA A 158 -7.88 12.92 0.43
C ALA A 158 -9.41 12.88 0.28
N LEU A 159 -10.06 11.91 0.93
CA LEU A 159 -11.51 11.74 0.90
C LEU A 159 -12.26 12.60 1.93
N ASN A 160 -11.57 13.41 2.74
CA ASN A 160 -12.16 14.14 3.87
C ASN A 160 -13.03 13.23 4.77
N SER A 161 -12.56 12.01 5.03
CA SER A 161 -13.27 10.96 5.79
C SER A 161 -14.62 10.49 5.20
N LYS A 162 -14.91 10.76 3.93
CA LYS A 162 -16.12 10.26 3.24
C LYS A 162 -15.90 8.85 2.68
N ALA A 163 -15.73 7.88 3.57
CA ALA A 163 -15.53 6.49 3.17
C ALA A 163 -16.26 5.51 4.10
N VAL A 164 -16.69 4.39 3.52
CA VAL A 164 -17.23 3.24 4.23
C VAL A 164 -16.38 2.02 3.87
N TYR A 165 -16.08 1.18 4.85
CA TYR A 165 -15.22 0.03 4.70
C TYR A 165 -16.00 -1.24 4.98
N LEU A 166 -15.98 -2.19 4.06
CA LEU A 166 -16.58 -3.51 4.17
C LEU A 166 -15.48 -4.56 4.09
N ASN A 167 -15.32 -5.33 5.16
CA ASN A 167 -14.44 -6.50 5.20
C ASN A 167 -15.29 -7.76 5.03
N PHE A 168 -14.97 -8.56 4.02
CA PHE A 168 -15.55 -9.87 3.77
C PHE A 168 -14.68 -10.91 4.49
N LEU A 169 -15.24 -11.54 5.51
CA LEU A 169 -14.63 -12.61 6.29
C LEU A 169 -15.19 -13.95 5.79
N GLU A 170 -15.08 -14.16 4.49
CA GLU A 170 -15.51 -15.36 3.77
C GLU A 170 -14.30 -15.93 3.07
N HIS A 171 -14.09 -17.24 3.15
CA HIS A 171 -12.97 -17.94 2.53
C HIS A 171 -11.58 -17.32 2.86
N VAL A 172 -11.39 -16.93 4.13
CA VAL A 172 -10.13 -16.31 4.61
C VAL A 172 -8.97 -17.29 4.42
N THR A 173 -7.97 -16.94 3.62
CA THR A 173 -6.78 -17.78 3.31
C THR A 173 -5.50 -17.28 3.98
N LYS A 174 -4.46 -18.14 3.98
CA LYS A 174 -3.14 -17.78 4.53
C LYS A 174 -2.46 -16.66 3.76
N ASN A 175 -2.43 -16.70 2.43
CA ASN A 175 -1.83 -15.63 1.62
C ASN A 175 -2.90 -14.82 0.89
N CYS A 176 -2.49 -13.64 0.45
CA CYS A 176 -3.33 -12.69 -0.26
C CYS A 176 -3.64 -13.17 -1.68
N ASP A 177 -4.83 -12.85 -2.17
CA ASP A 177 -5.34 -13.20 -3.50
C ASP A 177 -4.41 -12.79 -4.66
N CYS A 178 -3.54 -11.80 -4.43
CA CYS A 178 -2.49 -11.41 -5.38
C CYS A 178 -1.58 -12.58 -5.78
N MET A 179 -1.47 -13.62 -4.94
CA MET A 179 -0.69 -14.83 -5.26
C MET A 179 -1.34 -15.69 -6.34
N SER A 180 -2.63 -15.48 -6.65
CA SER A 180 -3.40 -16.23 -7.66
C SER A 180 -3.33 -17.75 -7.45
N LYS A 181 -3.39 -18.19 -6.19
CA LYS A 181 -3.36 -19.60 -5.80
C LYS A 181 -4.64 -19.94 -5.03
N SER A 182 -5.19 -21.13 -5.30
CA SER A 182 -6.24 -21.69 -4.46
C SER A 182 -5.60 -22.19 -3.17
N GLU A 183 -6.12 -21.76 -2.03
CA GLU A 183 -5.67 -22.16 -0.70
C GLU A 183 -6.86 -22.58 0.15
N THR A 184 -6.61 -23.42 1.15
CA THR A 184 -7.64 -23.82 2.11
C THR A 184 -7.92 -22.68 3.08
N PRO A 185 -9.19 -22.40 3.39
CA PRO A 185 -9.55 -21.41 4.41
C PRO A 185 -8.95 -21.74 5.79
N ILE A 186 -8.56 -20.71 6.53
CA ILE A 186 -7.95 -20.79 7.87
C ILE A 186 -8.96 -20.56 9.01
N ALA A 187 -10.15 -20.09 8.65
CA ALA A 187 -11.26 -19.78 9.53
C ALA A 187 -12.58 -20.11 8.84
N PRO A 188 -13.65 -20.42 9.59
CA PRO A 188 -14.99 -20.53 9.03
C PRO A 188 -15.45 -19.17 8.50
N ASP A 189 -16.41 -19.19 7.59
CA ASP A 189 -17.06 -17.97 7.10
C ASP A 189 -17.83 -17.30 8.24
N ILE A 190 -17.59 -16.01 8.45
CA ILE A 190 -18.20 -15.20 9.52
C ILE A 190 -19.22 -14.23 8.93
N GLY A 191 -18.98 -13.74 7.71
CA GLY A 191 -19.84 -12.78 7.02
C GLY A 191 -19.13 -11.47 6.72
N ILE A 192 -19.85 -10.35 6.79
CA ILE A 192 -19.35 -9.03 6.40
C ILE A 192 -19.34 -8.10 7.62
N ILE A 193 -18.19 -7.48 7.88
CA ILE A 193 -18.07 -6.36 8.82
C ILE A 193 -18.11 -5.07 8.04
N CYS A 194 -18.85 -4.08 8.53
CA CYS A 194 -18.84 -2.74 7.94
C CYS A 194 -18.62 -1.65 9.00
N GLY A 195 -18.04 -0.53 8.58
CA GLY A 195 -17.82 0.62 9.45
C GLY A 195 -17.23 1.82 8.74
N THR A 196 -17.08 2.92 9.47
CA THR A 196 -16.51 4.18 8.96
C THR A 196 -15.12 4.47 9.53
N ASP A 197 -14.65 3.69 10.50
CA ASP A 197 -13.26 3.71 10.98
C ASP A 197 -12.51 2.49 10.43
N PRO A 198 -11.48 2.69 9.57
CA PRO A 198 -10.77 1.59 8.95
C PRO A 198 -9.96 0.75 9.95
N VAL A 199 -9.54 1.34 11.07
CA VAL A 199 -8.77 0.66 12.12
C VAL A 199 -9.69 -0.24 12.95
N ALA A 200 -10.89 0.26 13.28
CA ALA A 200 -11.91 -0.51 13.99
C ALA A 200 -12.37 -1.72 13.15
N VAL A 201 -12.61 -1.52 11.85
CA VAL A 201 -13.06 -2.59 10.94
C VAL A 201 -12.02 -3.71 10.83
N ASP A 202 -10.73 -3.38 10.68
CA ASP A 202 -9.67 -4.39 10.66
C ASP A 202 -9.49 -5.05 12.03
N LYS A 203 -9.51 -4.28 13.13
CA LYS A 203 -9.39 -4.85 14.48
C LYS A 203 -10.53 -5.83 14.78
N ALA A 204 -11.78 -5.46 14.48
CA ALA A 204 -12.93 -6.33 14.63
C ALA A 204 -12.80 -7.60 13.78
N SER A 205 -12.27 -7.46 12.55
CA SER A 205 -12.04 -8.62 11.67
C SER A 205 -11.01 -9.58 12.25
N MET A 206 -9.91 -9.05 12.78
CA MET A 206 -8.87 -9.84 13.43
C MET A 206 -9.39 -10.55 14.68
N ASP A 207 -10.23 -9.89 15.48
CA ASP A 207 -10.77 -10.44 16.72
C ASP A 207 -11.78 -11.57 16.45
N LEU A 208 -12.68 -11.40 15.47
CA LEU A 208 -13.66 -12.44 15.10
C LEU A 208 -12.99 -13.68 14.49
N ILE A 209 -11.92 -13.51 13.71
CA ILE A 209 -11.16 -14.63 13.15
C ILE A 209 -10.28 -15.32 14.21
N GLY A 210 -9.75 -14.54 15.15
CA GLY A 210 -8.76 -14.95 16.14
C GLY A 210 -7.35 -14.54 15.73
N ILE A 211 -6.82 -13.50 16.38
CA ILE A 211 -5.50 -12.92 16.12
C ILE A 211 -4.38 -13.97 16.13
N ASP A 212 -4.44 -14.94 17.05
CA ASP A 212 -3.37 -15.92 17.22
C ASP A 212 -3.19 -16.83 16.02
N LYS A 213 -4.24 -17.07 15.21
CA LYS A 213 -4.12 -17.79 13.94
C LYS A 213 -3.15 -17.10 12.99
N PHE A 214 -3.16 -15.77 12.93
CA PHE A 214 -2.24 -15.00 12.07
C PHE A 214 -0.79 -15.09 12.57
N LYS A 215 -0.59 -15.10 13.89
CA LYS A 215 0.73 -15.30 14.50
C LYS A 215 1.27 -16.71 14.25
N GLU A 216 0.43 -17.74 14.36
CA GLU A 216 0.81 -19.13 14.07
C GLU A 216 1.25 -19.31 12.61
N MET A 217 0.56 -18.67 11.67
CA MET A 217 0.90 -18.73 10.25
C MET A 217 2.17 -17.96 9.89
N PHE A 218 2.43 -16.86 10.60
CA PHE A 218 3.55 -15.95 10.38
C PHE A 218 4.25 -15.60 11.72
N PRO A 219 5.01 -16.53 12.33
CA PRO A 219 5.56 -16.35 13.68
C PRO A 219 6.48 -15.13 13.85
N GLU A 220 7.17 -14.76 12.78
CA GLU A 220 8.12 -13.64 12.74
C GLU A 220 7.45 -12.29 12.45
N ILE A 221 6.13 -12.26 12.22
CA ILE A 221 5.40 -11.06 11.83
C ILE A 221 4.36 -10.73 12.89
N ASP A 222 4.47 -9.53 13.46
CA ASP A 222 3.42 -9.01 14.34
C ASP A 222 2.26 -8.46 13.48
N PRO A 223 1.07 -9.11 13.49
CA PRO A 223 -0.07 -8.68 12.68
C PRO A 223 -0.75 -7.41 13.22
N LEU A 224 -0.46 -7.02 14.47
CA LEU A 224 -1.00 -5.83 15.12
C LEU A 224 -0.13 -4.59 14.93
N ALA A 225 1.03 -4.69 14.27
CA ALA A 225 1.91 -3.55 14.06
C ALA A 225 1.21 -2.44 13.25
N GLN A 226 0.46 -2.81 12.20
CA GLN A 226 -0.37 -1.86 11.45
C GLN A 226 -1.44 -1.16 12.30
N ILE A 227 -2.10 -1.87 13.23
CA ILE A 227 -3.13 -1.29 14.11
C ILE A 227 -2.51 -0.27 15.06
N ARG A 228 -1.41 -0.64 15.75
CA ARG A 228 -0.75 0.25 16.71
C ARG A 228 -0.18 1.50 16.04
N HIS A 229 0.38 1.36 14.84
CA HIS A 229 0.87 2.50 14.10
C HIS A 229 -0.29 3.41 13.64
N ALA A 230 -1.41 2.83 13.22
CA ALA A 230 -2.60 3.58 12.82
C ALA A 230 -3.16 4.44 13.97
N GLU A 231 -3.22 3.89 15.19
CA GLU A 231 -3.63 4.64 16.38
C GLU A 231 -2.61 5.75 16.72
N LYS A 232 -1.31 5.44 16.67
CA LYS A 232 -0.23 6.40 16.93
C LYS A 232 -0.33 7.64 16.03
N ILE A 233 -0.58 7.45 14.73
CA ILE A 233 -0.70 8.53 13.76
C ILE A 233 -2.13 9.11 13.65
N LYS A 234 -3.05 8.69 14.53
CA LYS A 234 -4.45 9.13 14.58
C LYS A 234 -5.23 8.87 13.29
N LEU A 235 -4.93 7.77 12.61
CA LEU A 235 -5.71 7.29 11.46
C LEU A 235 -7.11 6.83 11.90
N GLY A 236 -7.23 6.18 13.06
CA GLY A 236 -8.47 5.65 13.61
C GLY A 236 -8.23 5.05 14.99
N ALA A 237 -9.25 4.38 15.53
CA ALA A 237 -9.19 3.71 16.83
C ALA A 237 -9.43 2.20 16.70
N SER A 238 -8.73 1.39 17.49
CA SER A 238 -8.97 -0.06 17.52
C SER A 238 -10.13 -0.45 18.43
N GLN A 239 -10.71 0.50 19.17
CA GLN A 239 -11.89 0.28 20.00
C GLN A 239 -13.15 0.33 19.14
N TYR A 240 -14.04 -0.63 19.33
CA TYR A 240 -15.28 -0.75 18.56
C TYR A 240 -16.38 -1.39 19.40
N GLU A 241 -17.61 -1.21 18.96
CA GLU A 241 -18.79 -1.93 19.43
C GLU A 241 -19.42 -2.64 18.24
N LEU A 242 -19.80 -3.91 18.40
CA LEU A 242 -20.49 -4.67 17.35
C LEU A 242 -22.00 -4.53 17.54
N ALA A 243 -22.67 -4.17 16.45
CA ALA A 243 -24.11 -4.24 16.33
C ALA A 243 -24.45 -5.18 15.18
N GLU A 244 -25.28 -6.18 15.44
CA GLU A 244 -25.86 -7.03 14.40
C GLU A 244 -27.06 -6.32 13.78
N ILE A 245 -27.15 -6.36 12.45
CA ILE A 245 -28.19 -5.71 11.63
C ILE A 245 -29.03 -6.79 10.95
#